data_AF-A0A514C617-F1
#
_entry.id   AF-A0A514C617-F1
#
_cell.length_a   1.000
_cell.length_b   1.000
_cell.length_c   1.000
_cell.angle_alpha   90.00
_cell.angle_beta   90.00
_cell.angle_gamma   90.00
#
_symmetry.space_group_name_H-M   'P 1'
#
loop_
_entity.id
_entity.type
_entity.pdbx_description
1 polymer ?
#
loop_
_entity_poly.entity_id
_entity_poly.type
_entity_poly.pdbx_seq_one_letter_code
_entity_poly.pdbx_strand_id
1 'polypeptide(L)'
;MVALPFCLMIFAIMELGMVFVTDSILENATIETGRLVRTGQAKAQGMDGARFKEGVCSRMSIFSADCPSRLSIDVRVIPRFNTTPPDPMAGGTFNEGALTYANGQAGDLILVRTWYRQPLLTTFMSQGLSRLKDGTVRLSATTAFRNEPE
;
A
#
# COMPACT_ATOMS: atom_id res chain seq x y z
N MET A 1 31.05 -17.76 22.54
CA MET A 1 30.38 -17.74 21.22
C MET A 1 29.24 -16.71 21.25
N VAL A 2 29.56 -15.43 21.11
CA VAL A 2 28.58 -14.31 21.22
C VAL A 2 28.49 -13.48 19.92
N ALA A 3 29.50 -13.59 19.05
CA ALA A 3 29.53 -12.87 17.79
C ALA A 3 28.35 -13.20 16.86
N LEU A 4 27.96 -14.49 16.77
CA LEU A 4 26.85 -14.92 15.91
C LEU A 4 25.49 -14.34 16.32
N PRO A 5 25.01 -14.46 17.58
CA PRO A 5 23.74 -13.87 17.98
C PRO A 5 23.75 -12.33 17.93
N PHE A 6 24.91 -11.70 18.17
CA PHE A 6 25.06 -10.25 18.06
C PHE A 6 24.89 -9.74 16.63
N CYS A 7 25.55 -10.38 15.65
CA CYS A 7 25.40 -10.01 14.24
C CYS A 7 23.95 -10.20 13.76
N LEU A 8 23.28 -11.29 14.17
CA LEU A 8 21.88 -11.53 13.83
C LEU A 8 20.96 -10.42 14.37
N MET A 9 21.17 -9.97 15.59
CA MET A 9 20.39 -8.88 16.19
C MET A 9 20.57 -7.56 15.42
N ILE A 10 21.80 -7.23 15.01
CA ILE A 10 22.08 -6.01 14.21
C ILE A 10 21.33 -6.06 12.88
N PHE A 11 21.40 -7.17 12.16
CA PHE A 11 20.69 -7.32 10.89
C PHE A 11 19.18 -7.25 11.05
N ALA A 12 18.63 -7.84 12.13
CA ALA A 12 17.21 -7.75 12.43
C ALA A 12 16.75 -6.30 12.68
N ILE A 13 17.52 -5.52 13.44
CA ILE A 13 17.21 -4.09 13.69
C ILE A 13 17.29 -3.28 12.40
N MET A 14 18.32 -3.52 11.58
CA MET A 14 18.48 -2.83 10.29
C MET A 14 17.35 -3.16 9.32
N GLU A 15 16.96 -4.43 9.22
CA GLU A 15 15.84 -4.88 8.40
C GLU A 15 14.53 -4.25 8.84
N LEU A 16 14.25 -4.23 10.15
CA LEU A 16 13.07 -3.57 10.69
C LEU A 16 13.05 -2.07 10.37
N GLY A 17 14.20 -1.40 10.48
CA GLY A 17 14.34 0.00 10.06
C GLY A 17 13.99 0.21 8.57
N MET A 18 14.44 -0.69 7.70
CA MET A 18 14.09 -0.63 6.27
C MET A 18 12.60 -0.83 6.01
N VAL A 19 11.95 -1.75 6.74
CA VAL A 19 10.50 -1.97 6.65
C VAL A 19 9.74 -0.70 7.03
N PHE A 20 10.07 -0.06 8.15
CA PHE A 20 9.43 1.19 8.58
C PHE A 20 9.66 2.36 7.62
N VAL A 21 10.86 2.47 7.05
CA VAL A 21 11.15 3.48 6.03
C VAL A 21 10.30 3.25 4.78
N THR A 22 10.18 1.99 4.35
CA THR A 22 9.34 1.62 3.19
C THR A 22 7.87 1.96 3.46
N ASP A 23 7.39 1.67 4.67
CA ASP A 23 6.01 1.97 5.09
C ASP A 23 5.73 3.47 5.10
N SER A 24 6.63 4.27 5.68
CA SER A 24 6.51 5.73 5.69
C SER A 24 6.50 6.33 4.28
N ILE A 25 7.34 5.81 3.38
CA ILE A 25 7.38 6.24 1.98
C ILE A 25 6.08 5.84 1.26
N LEU A 26 5.58 4.62 1.48
CA LEU A 26 4.34 4.13 0.89
C LEU A 26 3.14 4.97 1.34
N GLU A 27 3.02 5.26 2.63
CA GLU A 27 1.96 6.13 3.17
C GLU A 27 2.00 7.51 2.52
N ASN A 28 3.18 8.15 2.47
CA ASN A 28 3.33 9.45 1.85
C ASN A 28 2.97 9.42 0.35
N ALA A 29 3.48 8.43 -0.39
CA ALA A 29 3.18 8.26 -1.81
C ALA A 29 1.68 8.04 -2.08
N THR A 30 1.00 7.30 -1.20
CA THR A 30 -0.43 7.03 -1.28
C THR A 30 -1.26 8.28 -0.99
N ILE A 31 -0.88 9.07 0.01
CA ILE A 31 -1.55 10.32 0.35
C ILE A 31 -1.40 11.35 -0.78
N GLU A 32 -0.18 11.53 -1.29
CA GLU A 32 0.07 12.50 -2.35
C GLU A 32 -0.64 12.14 -3.66
N THR A 33 -0.64 10.85 -4.03
CA THR A 33 -1.37 10.37 -5.21
C THR A 33 -2.88 10.41 -4.98
N GLY A 34 -3.35 10.10 -3.77
CA GLY A 34 -4.75 10.23 -3.36
C GLY A 34 -5.26 11.67 -3.45
N ARG A 35 -4.41 12.67 -3.21
CA ARG A 35 -4.76 14.09 -3.40
C ARG A 35 -5.17 14.42 -4.84
N LEU A 36 -4.57 13.75 -5.83
CA LEU A 36 -4.94 13.92 -7.24
C LEU A 36 -6.36 13.40 -7.50
N VAL A 37 -6.76 12.31 -6.83
CA VAL A 37 -8.14 11.80 -6.87
C VAL A 37 -9.08 12.76 -6.15
N ARG A 38 -8.71 13.22 -4.95
CA ARG A 38 -9.50 14.16 -4.14
C ARG A 38 -9.86 15.46 -4.85
N THR A 39 -8.90 16.01 -5.61
CA THR A 39 -9.02 17.28 -6.34
C THR A 39 -9.64 17.12 -7.74
N GLY A 40 -10.08 15.91 -8.11
CA GLY A 40 -10.65 15.64 -9.44
C GLY A 40 -9.61 15.61 -10.58
N GLN A 41 -8.33 15.92 -10.31
CA GLN A 41 -7.26 15.90 -11.31
C GLN A 41 -7.08 14.51 -11.94
N ALA A 42 -7.20 13.45 -11.14
CA ALA A 42 -7.14 12.07 -11.64
C ALA A 42 -8.23 11.79 -12.68
N LYS A 43 -9.45 12.30 -12.46
CA LYS A 43 -10.56 12.18 -13.41
C LYS A 43 -10.32 13.03 -14.66
N ALA A 44 -9.89 14.29 -14.49
CA ALA A 44 -9.59 15.20 -15.61
C ALA A 44 -8.50 14.66 -16.54
N GLN A 45 -7.53 13.92 -15.98
CA GLN A 45 -6.44 13.28 -16.72
C GLN A 45 -6.78 11.87 -17.23
N GLY A 46 -7.99 11.37 -16.99
CA GLY A 46 -8.38 10.00 -17.37
C GLY A 46 -7.53 8.92 -16.70
N MET A 47 -7.07 9.18 -15.48
CA MET A 47 -6.21 8.27 -14.72
C MET A 47 -6.95 6.96 -14.46
N ASP A 48 -6.35 5.85 -14.86
CA ASP A 48 -6.80 4.50 -14.55
C ASP A 48 -5.98 3.91 -13.38
N GLY A 49 -6.32 2.69 -12.97
CA GLY A 49 -5.61 2.02 -11.89
C GLY A 49 -4.11 1.82 -12.19
N ALA A 50 -3.74 1.62 -13.46
CA ALA A 50 -2.34 1.48 -13.86
C ALA A 50 -1.58 2.79 -13.66
N ARG A 51 -2.14 3.92 -14.09
CA ARG A 51 -1.56 5.26 -13.92
C ARG A 51 -1.50 5.69 -12.47
N PHE A 52 -2.51 5.35 -11.67
CA PHE A 52 -2.46 5.59 -10.23
C PHE A 52 -1.31 4.83 -9.59
N LYS A 53 -1.15 3.55 -9.95
CA LYS A 53 -0.06 2.70 -9.47
C LYS A 53 1.31 3.24 -9.89
N GLU A 54 1.46 3.68 -11.14
CA GLU A 54 2.67 4.36 -11.61
C GLU A 54 2.95 5.64 -10.80
N GLY A 55 1.91 6.43 -10.52
CA GLY A 55 2.01 7.64 -9.68
C GLY A 55 2.57 7.34 -8.29
N VAL A 56 2.04 6.31 -7.61
CA VAL A 56 2.55 5.85 -6.32
C VAL A 56 4.00 5.36 -6.45
N CYS A 57 4.29 4.51 -7.43
CA CYS A 57 5.63 3.94 -7.61
C CYS A 57 6.70 4.97 -7.95
N SER A 58 6.36 6.02 -8.71
CA SER A 58 7.28 7.12 -9.01
C SER A 58 7.74 7.87 -7.76
N ARG A 59 6.90 7.92 -6.72
CA ARG A 59 7.19 8.57 -5.43
C ARG A 59 7.98 7.68 -4.48
N MET A 60 8.08 6.37 -4.76
CA MET A 60 8.85 5.43 -3.94
C MET A 60 10.36 5.41 -4.24
N SER A 61 10.85 6.28 -5.13
CA SER A 61 12.29 6.51 -5.43
C SER A 61 13.11 5.22 -5.55
N ILE A 62 13.89 4.84 -4.52
CA ILE A 62 14.75 3.65 -4.48
C ILE A 62 13.97 2.35 -4.75
N PHE A 63 12.69 2.28 -4.37
CA PHE A 63 11.84 1.10 -4.54
C PHE A 63 10.97 1.16 -5.81
N SER A 64 11.17 2.17 -6.68
CA SER A 64 10.35 2.41 -7.86
C SER A 64 10.36 1.27 -8.88
N ALA A 65 11.51 0.61 -9.09
CA ALA A 65 11.65 -0.46 -10.10
C ALA A 65 10.81 -1.71 -9.76
N ASP A 66 10.80 -2.10 -8.48
CA ASP A 66 10.07 -3.28 -8.01
C ASP A 66 8.61 -2.98 -7.64
N CYS A 67 8.28 -1.71 -7.39
CA CYS A 67 6.97 -1.30 -6.93
C CYS A 67 5.81 -1.77 -7.84
N PRO A 68 5.89 -1.70 -9.18
CA PRO A 68 4.81 -2.15 -10.05
C PRO A 68 4.47 -3.64 -9.91
N SER A 69 5.39 -4.49 -9.47
CA SER A 69 5.09 -5.92 -9.26
C SER A 69 4.62 -6.23 -7.83
N ARG A 70 4.91 -5.32 -6.88
CA ARG A 70 4.68 -5.50 -5.44
C ARG A 70 3.49 -4.72 -4.89
N LEU A 71 3.04 -3.69 -5.61
CA LEU A 71 1.96 -2.81 -5.21
C LEU A 71 0.61 -3.29 -5.77
N SER A 72 -0.37 -3.44 -4.89
CA SER A 72 -1.78 -3.62 -5.21
C SER A 72 -2.55 -2.40 -4.73
N ILE A 73 -3.49 -1.91 -5.53
CA ILE A 73 -4.28 -0.72 -5.21
C ILE A 73 -5.77 -1.05 -5.24
N ASP A 74 -6.53 -0.32 -4.45
CA ASP A 74 -7.98 -0.37 -4.44
C ASP A 74 -8.50 1.04 -4.16
N VAL A 75 -9.14 1.63 -5.17
CA VAL A 75 -9.76 2.94 -5.07
C VAL A 75 -11.24 2.75 -5.33
N ARG A 76 -12.07 3.01 -4.33
CA ARG A 76 -13.52 2.79 -4.44
C ARG A 76 -14.31 3.93 -3.86
N VAL A 77 -15.48 4.14 -4.45
CA VAL A 77 -16.50 5.01 -3.87
C VAL A 77 -17.19 4.26 -2.75
N ILE A 78 -17.29 4.87 -1.58
CA ILE A 78 -18.01 4.36 -0.41
C ILE A 78 -19.22 5.27 -0.12
N PRO A 79 -20.36 4.70 0.31
CA PRO A 79 -21.53 5.52 0.62
C PRO A 79 -21.37 6.28 1.95
N ARG A 80 -20.60 5.72 2.91
CA ARG A 80 -20.33 6.31 4.24
C ARG A 80 -18.95 5.87 4.75
N PHE A 81 -18.31 6.65 5.61
CA PHE A 81 -17.02 6.28 6.23
C PHE A 81 -17.08 5.00 7.07
N ASN A 82 -18.26 4.63 7.59
CA ASN A 82 -18.45 3.38 8.34
C ASN A 82 -18.76 2.16 7.43
N THR A 83 -18.62 2.30 6.11
CA THR A 83 -18.74 1.15 5.21
C THR A 83 -17.47 0.32 5.29
N THR A 84 -17.57 -0.92 5.74
CA THR A 84 -16.48 -1.90 5.72
C THR A 84 -16.46 -2.58 4.35
N PRO A 85 -15.52 -2.26 3.44
CA PRO A 85 -15.40 -2.98 2.19
C PRO A 85 -14.81 -4.37 2.45
N PRO A 86 -14.97 -5.32 1.51
CA PRO A 86 -14.30 -6.61 1.58
C PRO A 86 -12.82 -6.46 1.90
N ASP A 87 -12.36 -7.22 2.90
CA ASP A 87 -10.95 -7.32 3.24
C ASP A 87 -10.28 -8.33 2.29
N PRO A 88 -9.36 -7.89 1.43
CA PRO A 88 -8.67 -8.78 0.49
C PRO A 88 -7.74 -9.79 1.19
N MET A 89 -7.50 -9.67 2.50
CA MET A 89 -6.65 -10.57 3.29
C MET A 89 -7.42 -11.58 4.15
N ALA A 90 -8.76 -11.51 4.21
CA ALA A 90 -9.58 -12.30 5.13
C ALA A 90 -9.48 -13.84 4.96
N GLY A 91 -9.00 -14.32 3.80
CA GLY A 91 -8.84 -15.75 3.49
C GLY A 91 -7.44 -16.33 3.68
N GLY A 92 -6.49 -15.58 4.27
CA GLY A 92 -5.09 -16.01 4.39
C GLY A 92 -4.30 -16.03 3.08
N THR A 93 -4.95 -15.62 1.98
CA THR A 93 -4.38 -15.33 0.66
C THR A 93 -4.92 -13.99 0.20
N PHE A 94 -4.14 -13.26 -0.58
CA PHE A 94 -4.54 -11.94 -1.06
C PHE A 94 -5.40 -12.07 -2.32
N ASN A 95 -6.66 -11.64 -2.25
CA ASN A 95 -7.58 -11.68 -3.38
C ASN A 95 -7.50 -10.39 -4.20
N GLU A 96 -6.77 -10.43 -5.31
CA GLU A 96 -6.66 -9.29 -6.24
C GLU A 96 -7.98 -9.01 -6.98
N GLY A 97 -8.86 -10.01 -7.14
CA GLY A 97 -10.17 -9.84 -7.79
C GLY A 97 -11.18 -9.05 -6.96
N ALA A 98 -10.91 -8.83 -5.66
CA ALA A 98 -11.73 -7.99 -4.80
C ALA A 98 -11.39 -6.49 -4.91
N LEU A 99 -10.29 -6.16 -5.59
CA LEU A 99 -9.81 -4.80 -5.78
C LEU A 99 -10.57 -4.13 -6.92
N THR A 100 -10.89 -2.86 -6.76
CA THR A 100 -11.53 -2.05 -7.80
C THR A 100 -10.85 -0.71 -7.92
N TYR A 101 -11.09 -0.02 -9.03
CA TYR A 101 -10.60 1.32 -9.26
C TYR A 101 -11.72 2.21 -9.79
N ALA A 102 -12.11 3.20 -8.99
CA ALA A 102 -13.14 4.18 -9.32
C ALA A 102 -12.74 5.56 -8.77
N ASN A 103 -12.53 6.52 -9.66
CA ASN A 103 -12.20 7.90 -9.30
C ASN A 103 -13.37 8.67 -8.64
N GLY A 104 -14.60 8.13 -8.74
CA GLY A 104 -15.83 8.75 -8.28
C GLY A 104 -16.14 10.09 -8.94
N GLN A 105 -17.14 10.78 -8.40
CA GLN A 105 -17.59 12.12 -8.81
C GLN A 105 -17.25 13.17 -7.75
N ALA A 106 -17.50 14.43 -8.08
CA ALA A 106 -17.37 15.53 -7.13
C ALA A 106 -18.31 15.32 -5.93
N GLY A 107 -17.80 15.53 -4.72
CA GLY A 107 -18.55 15.33 -3.49
C GLY A 107 -18.74 13.88 -3.04
N ASP A 108 -18.28 12.88 -3.80
CA ASP A 108 -18.28 11.47 -3.39
C ASP A 108 -17.26 11.19 -2.29
N LEU A 109 -17.53 10.18 -1.45
CA LEU A 109 -16.56 9.67 -0.51
C LEU A 109 -15.74 8.57 -1.18
N ILE A 110 -14.43 8.76 -1.23
CA ILE A 110 -13.46 7.84 -1.79
C ILE A 110 -12.67 7.18 -0.67
N LEU A 111 -12.47 5.87 -0.81
CA LEU A 111 -11.54 5.09 -0.03
C LEU A 111 -10.41 4.61 -0.95
N VAL A 112 -9.19 5.00 -0.63
CA VAL A 112 -7.97 4.54 -1.27
C VAL A 112 -7.27 3.59 -0.30
N ARG A 113 -7.05 2.35 -0.73
CA ARG A 113 -6.28 1.34 -0.02
C ARG A 113 -5.15 0.87 -0.91
N THR A 114 -3.97 0.72 -0.35
CA THR A 114 -2.81 0.19 -1.05
C THR A 114 -2.16 -0.90 -0.21
N TRP A 115 -1.64 -1.92 -0.87
CA TRP A 115 -0.88 -2.99 -0.25
C TRP A 115 0.42 -3.16 -1.00
N TYR A 116 1.54 -3.09 -0.27
CA TYR A 116 2.87 -3.29 -0.82
C TYR A 116 3.49 -4.56 -0.24
N ARG A 117 3.87 -5.50 -1.09
CA ARG A 117 4.57 -6.72 -0.70
C ARG A 117 6.06 -6.44 -0.54
N GLN A 118 6.54 -6.37 0.69
CA GLN A 118 7.97 -6.23 0.99
C GLN A 118 8.60 -7.60 1.25
N PRO A 119 9.64 -8.00 0.47
CA PRO A 119 10.40 -9.20 0.78
C PRO A 119 11.26 -8.97 2.03
N LEU A 120 11.34 -9.98 2.89
CA LEU A 120 12.25 -10.01 4.03
C LEU A 120 13.51 -10.77 3.66
N LEU A 121 14.65 -10.25 4.10
CA LEU A 121 15.96 -10.87 4.00
C LEU A 121 16.13 -11.98 5.03
N THR A 122 15.58 -11.82 6.25
CA THR A 122 15.70 -12.86 7.29
C THR A 122 14.44 -13.72 7.41
N THR A 123 14.64 -15.04 7.35
CA THR A 123 13.60 -16.07 7.55
C THR A 123 13.01 -16.05 8.96
N PHE A 124 13.70 -15.42 9.93
CA PHE A 124 13.21 -15.28 11.30
C PHE A 124 12.13 -14.18 11.40
N MET A 125 12.29 -13.07 10.69
CA MET A 125 11.29 -12.00 10.65
C MET A 125 10.03 -12.40 9.88
N SER A 126 10.14 -13.27 8.86
CA SER A 126 8.98 -13.70 8.09
C SER A 126 7.99 -14.52 8.92
N GLN A 127 8.45 -15.29 9.89
CA GLN A 127 7.57 -16.03 10.80
C GLN A 127 6.83 -15.13 11.80
N GLY A 128 7.44 -14.00 12.20
CA GLY A 128 6.86 -13.06 13.17
C GLY A 128 5.96 -11.98 12.54
N LEU A 129 6.28 -11.53 11.32
CA LEU A 129 5.63 -10.40 10.67
C LEU A 129 4.69 -10.77 9.52
N SER A 130 4.82 -11.98 8.95
CA SER A 130 3.93 -12.41 7.87
C SER A 130 2.54 -12.71 8.42
N ARG A 131 1.56 -11.88 8.04
CA ARG A 131 0.12 -12.13 8.30
C ARG A 131 -0.49 -13.11 7.30
N LEU A 132 0.20 -13.38 6.18
CA LEU A 132 -0.21 -14.32 5.15
C LEU A 132 0.68 -15.57 5.16
N LYS A 133 0.20 -16.65 4.55
CA LYS A 133 0.96 -17.93 4.42
C LYS A 133 2.13 -17.84 3.42
N ASP A 134 2.35 -16.69 2.80
CA ASP A 134 3.36 -16.48 1.75
C ASP A 134 4.74 -16.05 2.30
N GLY A 135 4.87 -15.85 3.62
CA GLY A 135 6.13 -15.48 4.26
C GLY A 135 6.58 -14.04 3.93
N THR A 136 5.67 -13.20 3.42
CA THR A 136 5.97 -11.82 3.04
C THR A 136 5.29 -10.83 3.97
N VAL A 137 5.93 -9.69 4.20
CA VAL A 137 5.30 -8.58 4.94
C VAL A 137 4.53 -7.75 3.94
N ARG A 138 3.23 -7.59 4.17
CA ARG A 138 2.41 -6.65 3.42
C ARG A 138 2.23 -5.39 4.24
N LEU A 139 2.82 -4.31 3.74
CA LEU A 139 2.58 -2.97 4.23
C LEU A 139 1.27 -2.49 3.63
N SER A 140 0.44 -1.82 4.40
CA SER A 140 -0.87 -1.36 3.95
C SER A 140 -1.09 0.09 4.34
N ALA A 141 -1.32 0.95 3.34
CA ALA A 141 -1.71 2.34 3.58
C ALA A 141 -3.16 2.55 3.14
N THR A 142 -3.98 3.11 4.02
CA THR A 142 -5.40 3.40 3.76
C THR A 142 -5.70 4.86 4.05
N THR A 143 -6.34 5.53 3.11
CA THR A 143 -6.83 6.89 3.29
C THR A 143 -8.25 7.02 2.75
N ALA A 144 -9.11 7.74 3.48
CA ALA A 144 -10.48 8.00 3.10
C ALA A 144 -10.71 9.50 3.09
N PHE A 145 -11.35 10.01 2.04
CA PHE A 145 -11.63 11.44 1.90
C PHE A 145 -12.88 11.67 1.07
N ARG A 146 -13.40 12.90 1.12
CA ARG A 146 -14.45 13.35 0.22
C ARG A 146 -13.82 14.15 -0.91
N ASN A 147 -14.20 13.85 -2.15
CA ASN A 147 -13.79 14.63 -3.31
C ASN A 147 -14.30 16.07 -3.17
N GLU A 148 -13.50 17.01 -3.63
CA GLU A 148 -13.86 18.43 -3.62
C GLU A 148 -15.11 18.64 -4.50
N PRO A 149 -16.08 19.47 -4.05
CA PRO A 149 -17.18 19.88 -4.90
C PRO A 149 -16.66 20.81 -6.01
N GLU A 150 -17.21 20.67 -7.23
CA GLU A 150 -16.98 21.59 -8.35
C GLU A 150 -17.53 23.00 -8.03
#